data_AF-A0A0C5C050-F1
#
_entry.id   AF-A0A0C5C050-F1
#
_cell.length_a   1.000
_cell.length_b   1.000
_cell.length_c   1.000
_cell.angle_alpha   90.00
_cell.angle_beta   90.00
_cell.angle_gamma   90.00
#
_symmetry.space_group_name_H-M   'P 1'
#
loop_
_entity.id
_entity.type
_entity.pdbx_description
1 polymer ?
#
loop_
_entity_poly.entity_id
_entity_poly.type
_entity_poly.pdbx_seq_one_letter_code
_entity_poly.pdbx_strand_id
1 'polypeptide(L)' 'MLGERITVVLKTENTEKIRNIQAKMIRTSIKSVSFSHVVNLVLNEGLKKFKV' A
#
# COMPACT_ATOMS: atom_id res chain seq x y z
N MET A 1 -17.26 6.57 -2.28
CA MET A 1 -16.27 5.81 -3.06
C MET A 1 -15.95 6.62 -4.30
N LEU A 2 -14.79 7.26 -4.34
CA LEU A 2 -14.22 7.81 -5.57
C LEU A 2 -12.82 7.22 -5.65
N GLY A 3 -12.58 6.34 -6.61
CA GLY A 3 -11.31 5.65 -6.75
C GLY A 3 -11.16 5.15 -8.18
N GLU A 4 -10.07 5.54 -8.83
CA GLU A 4 -9.75 5.09 -10.18
C GLU A 4 -8.90 3.82 -10.12
N ARG A 5 -9.14 2.90 -11.06
CA ARG A 5 -8.30 1.71 -11.22
C ARG A 5 -7.16 2.03 -12.16
N ILE A 6 -5.95 2.01 -11.63
CA ILE A 6 -4.72 2.24 -12.39
C ILE A 6 -3.83 0.99 -12.31
N THR A 7 -3.11 0.70 -13.39
CA THR A 7 -2.02 -0.27 -13.39
C THR A 7 -0.72 0.47 -13.17
N VAL A 8 0.04 0.07 -12.15
CA VAL A 8 1.36 0.63 -11.85
C VAL A 8 2.42 -0.46 -11.89
N VAL A 9 3.59 -0.14 -12.42
CA VAL A 9 4.76 -1.03 -12.39
C VAL A 9 5.62 -0.61 -11.21
N LEU A 10 5.79 -1.53 -10.25
CA LEU A 10 6.64 -1.32 -9.08
C LEU A 10 7.95 -2.09 -9.26
N LYS A 11 9.06 -1.49 -8.82
CA LYS A 11 10.32 -2.23 -8.66
C LYS A 11 10.12 -3.42 -7.70
N THR A 12 10.84 -4.51 -7.93
CA THR A 12 10.77 -5.73 -7.11
C THR A 12 11.02 -5.43 -5.64
N GLU A 13 12.04 -4.63 -5.34
CA GLU A 13 12.39 -4.21 -3.97
C GLU A 13 11.24 -3.50 -3.23
N ASN A 14 10.44 -2.70 -3.94
CA ASN A 14 9.31 -1.98 -3.35
C ASN A 14 8.13 -2.93 -3.15
N THR A 15 7.93 -3.85 -4.09
CA THR A 15 6.89 -4.89 -3.98
C THR A 15 7.12 -5.77 -2.75
N GLU A 16 8.35 -6.21 -2.50
CA GLU A 16 8.71 -7.00 -1.31
C GLU A 16 8.47 -6.24 -0.01
N LYS A 17 8.89 -4.97 0.05
CA LYS A 17 8.65 -4.11 1.22
C LYS A 17 7.16 -3.96 1.51
N ILE A 18 6.32 -3.72 0.50
CA ILE A 18 4.87 -3.57 0.65
C ILE A 18 4.22 -4.89 1.09
N ARG A 19 4.66 -6.04 0.54
CA ARG A 19 4.18 -7.37 1.01
C ARG A 19 4.53 -7.63 2.46
N ASN A 20 5.73 -7.25 2.90
CA ASN A 20 6.13 -7.38 4.30
C ASN A 20 5.27 -6.51 5.23
N ILE A 21 4.91 -5.29 4.80
CA ILE A 21 3.96 -4.43 5.54
C ILE A 21 2.59 -5.10 5.61
N GLN A 22 2.07 -5.61 4.49
CA GLN A 22 0.81 -6.33 4.44
C GLN A 22 0.79 -7.53 5.40
N ALA A 23 1.85 -8.35 5.38
CA ALA A 23 1.98 -9.50 6.27
C ALA A 23 1.98 -9.10 7.75
N LYS A 24 2.65 -8.00 8.11
CA LYS A 24 2.60 -7.44 9.48
C LYS A 24 1.19 -6.99 9.85
N MET A 25 0.49 -6.29 8.95
CA MET A 25 -0.88 -5.81 9.20
C MET A 25 -1.90 -6.96 9.33
N ILE A 26 -1.74 -8.04 8.56
CA ILE A 26 -2.58 -9.25 8.70
C ILE A 26 -2.38 -9.88 10.08
N ARG A 27 -1.15 -9.91 10.60
CA ARG A 27 -0.87 -10.48 11.93
C ARG A 27 -1.46 -9.66 13.07
N THR A 28 -1.62 -8.35 12.88
CA THR A 28 -2.11 -7.43 13.93
C THR A 28 -3.59 -7.07 13.79
N SER A 29 -4.24 -7.44 12.67
CA SER A 29 -5.64 -7.12 12.37
C SER A 29 -6.48 -8.39 12.26
N ILE A 30 -7.68 -8.35 12.83
CA ILE A 30 -8.69 -9.44 12.69
C ILE A 30 -9.27 -9.46 11.26
N LYS A 31 -9.10 -8.37 10.49
CA LYS A 31 -9.65 -8.21 9.14
C LYS A 31 -8.60 -8.48 8.07
N SER A 32 -9.02 -9.14 6.99
CA SER A 32 -8.20 -9.33 5.78
C SER A 32 -7.75 -7.98 5.22
N VAL A 33 -6.44 -7.84 4.99
CA VAL A 33 -5.81 -6.64 4.44
C VAL A 33 -5.39 -6.91 3.00
N SER A 34 -5.98 -6.20 2.04
CA SER A 34 -5.62 -6.34 0.62
C SER A 34 -4.32 -5.62 0.28
N PHE A 35 -3.62 -6.11 -0.74
CA PHE A 35 -2.40 -5.45 -1.22
C PHE A 35 -2.68 -4.01 -1.70
N SER A 36 -3.81 -3.79 -2.40
CA SER A 36 -4.22 -2.45 -2.85
C SER A 36 -4.46 -1.48 -1.70
N HIS A 37 -4.98 -1.96 -0.56
CA HIS A 37 -5.14 -1.12 0.63
C HIS A 37 -3.78 -0.64 1.15
N VAL A 38 -2.80 -1.55 1.26
CA VAL A 38 -1.45 -1.21 1.73
C VAL A 38 -0.74 -0.28 0.77
N VAL A 39 -0.85 -0.51 -0.54
CA VAL A 39 -0.28 0.40 -1.56
C VAL A 39 -0.84 1.81 -1.41
N ASN A 40 -2.16 1.96 -1.31
CA ASN A 40 -2.80 3.27 -1.14
C ASN A 40 -2.38 3.95 0.18
N LEU A 41 -2.23 3.18 1.26
CA LEU A 41 -1.75 3.70 2.55
C LEU A 41 -0.33 4.23 2.43
N VAL A 42 0.58 3.46 1.83
CA VAL A 42 1.97 3.88 1.61
C VAL A 42 2.05 5.12 0.70
N LEU A 43 1.26 5.15 -0.37
CA LEU A 43 1.17 6.31 -1.27
C LEU A 43 0.67 7.56 -0.54
N ASN A 44 -0.41 7.44 0.23
CA ASN A 44 -0.97 8.57 0.98
C ASN A 44 0.04 9.16 1.97
N GLU A 45 0.75 8.30 2.73
CA GLU A 45 1.82 8.76 3.64
C GLU A 45 3.02 9.35 2.90
N GLY A 46 3.35 8.84 1.71
CA GLY A 46 4.37 9.40 0.84
C GLY A 46 3.99 10.80 0.35
N LEU A 47 2.79 10.96 -0.20
CA LEU A 47 2.29 12.22 -0.77
C LEU A 47 2.21 13.35 0.25
N LYS A 48 1.93 13.05 1.53
CA LYS A 48 2.00 14.05 2.61
C LYS A 48 3.37 14.74 2.72
N LYS A 49 4.45 14.04 2.33
CA LYS A 49 5.82 14.58 2.36
C LYS A 49 6.15 15.42 1.13
N PHE A 50 5.57 15.09 -0.01
CA PHE A 50 5.77 15.80 -1.28
C PHE A 50 4.75 16.92 -1.44
N LYS A 51 4.53 17.75 -0.40
CA LYS A 51 3.59 18.89 -0.46
C LYS A 51 3.74 19.61 -1.81
N VAL A 52 2.72 19.48 -2.65
CA VAL A 52 2.51 20.29 -3.85
C VAL A 52 1.74 21.53 -3.42
#